data_AF-A0A2G1DEM7-F1
#
_entry.id   AF-A0A2G1DEM7-F1
#
_cell.length_a   1.000
_cell.length_b   1.000
_cell.length_c   1.000
_cell.angle_alpha   90.00
_cell.angle_beta   90.00
_cell.angle_gamma   90.00
#
_symmetry.space_group_name_H-M   'P 1'
#
loop_
_entity.id
_entity.type
_entity.pdbx_description
1 polymer ?
#
loop_
_entity_poly.entity_id
_entity_poly.type
_entity_poly.pdbx_seq_one_letter_code
_entity_poly.pdbx_strand_id
1 'polypeptide(L)'
;MILLNNIEAIGKGTNRLCFIHPQDENKCIKITYSNDFSESLKEIKYYKFLQKKNISWKFLVKYYGSVETSLGKGEIFDLVRDYN
;
A
#
# COMPACT_ATOMS: atom_id res chain seq x y z
N MET A 1 -1.23 9.32 12.11
CA MET A 1 -1.85 9.80 10.85
C MET A 1 -0.75 10.35 9.95
N ILE A 2 -0.69 9.94 8.69
CA ILE A 2 0.32 10.38 7.70
C ILE A 2 -0.27 11.49 6.81
N LEU A 3 0.47 12.58 6.59
CA LEU A 3 0.04 13.66 5.70
C LEU A 3 0.51 13.40 4.27
N LEU A 4 -0.42 13.27 3.34
CA LEU A 4 -0.18 12.99 1.91
C LEU A 4 -0.70 14.08 0.97
N ASN A 5 -1.42 15.08 1.46
CA ASN A 5 -2.05 16.12 0.61
C ASN A 5 -1.03 16.93 -0.22
N ASN A 6 0.22 16.97 0.22
CA ASN A 6 1.32 17.67 -0.45
C ASN A 6 2.34 16.71 -1.07
N ILE A 7 2.02 15.42 -1.16
CA ILE A 7 2.88 14.40 -1.75
C ILE A 7 2.24 13.96 -3.07
N GLU A 8 3.00 14.01 -4.15
CA GLU A 8 2.53 13.53 -5.43
C GLU A 8 2.40 12.00 -5.45
N ALA A 9 1.34 11.50 -6.07
CA ALA A 9 1.19 10.08 -6.27
C ALA A 9 2.20 9.61 -7.33
N ILE A 10 3.00 8.59 -7.01
CA ILE A 10 3.94 7.96 -7.95
C ILE A 10 3.25 7.07 -8.98
N GLY A 11 1.97 6.77 -8.77
CA GLY A 11 1.18 5.99 -9.70
C GLY A 11 -0.30 6.07 -9.41
N LYS A 12 -1.10 5.96 -10.47
CA LYS A 12 -2.55 5.91 -10.43
C LYS A 12 -3.04 4.68 -11.18
N GLY A 13 -3.65 3.75 -10.47
CA GLY A 13 -4.40 2.63 -11.05
C GLY A 13 -5.88 2.96 -11.20
N THR A 14 -6.69 1.96 -11.55
CA THR A 14 -8.15 2.11 -11.73
C THR A 14 -8.86 2.67 -10.49
N ASN A 15 -8.53 2.14 -9.32
CA ASN A 15 -9.20 2.47 -8.05
C ASN A 15 -8.29 3.14 -7.03
N ARG A 16 -6.97 3.11 -7.24
CA ARG A 16 -5.99 3.41 -6.20
C ARG A 16 -4.90 4.36 -6.66
N LEU A 17 -4.50 5.25 -5.76
CA LEU A 17 -3.28 6.04 -5.85
C LEU A 17 -2.19 5.34 -5.03
N CYS A 18 -0.95 5.44 -5.49
CA CYS A 18 0.24 4.96 -4.80
C CYS A 18 1.12 6.15 -4.44
N PHE A 19 1.52 6.26 -3.18
CA PHE A 19 2.42 7.29 -2.67
C PHE A 19 3.67 6.65 -2.08
N ILE A 20 4.82 7.30 -2.17
CA ILE A 20 6.00 6.89 -1.39
C ILE A 20 5.68 7.17 0.09
N HIS A 21 6.05 6.25 0.97
CA HIS A 21 5.86 6.44 2.40
C HIS A 21 6.84 7.52 2.92
N PRO A 22 6.38 8.61 3.54
CA PRO A 22 7.23 9.78 3.81
C PRO A 22 8.33 9.55 4.85
N GLN A 23 8.21 8.51 5.67
CA GLN A 23 9.22 8.13 6.67
C GLN A 23 10.02 6.89 6.27
N ASP A 24 9.71 6.23 5.15
CA ASP A 24 10.43 5.04 4.70
C ASP A 24 10.35 4.90 3.19
N GLU A 25 11.44 5.28 2.51
CA GLU A 25 11.48 5.23 1.06
C GLU A 25 11.31 3.82 0.50
N ASN A 26 11.56 2.74 1.25
CA ASN A 26 11.37 1.38 0.76
C ASN A 26 9.91 0.91 0.83
N LYS A 27 9.00 1.77 1.29
CA LYS A 27 7.57 1.48 1.42
C LYS A 27 6.72 2.42 0.59
N CYS A 28 5.55 1.94 0.21
CA CYS A 28 4.50 2.74 -0.41
C CYS A 28 3.20 2.66 0.37
N ILE A 29 2.36 3.66 0.20
CA ILE A 29 1.00 3.73 0.75
C ILE A 29 0.04 3.72 -0.44
N LYS A 30 -0.80 2.68 -0.51
CA LYS A 30 -1.87 2.59 -1.51
C LYS A 30 -3.17 3.08 -0.91
N ILE A 31 -3.84 4.01 -1.57
CA ILE A 31 -5.12 4.61 -1.13
C ILE A 31 -6.17 4.40 -2.19
N THR A 32 -7.30 3.82 -1.79
CA THR A 32 -8.48 3.71 -2.66
C THR A 32 -9.18 5.06 -2.72
N TYR A 33 -9.25 5.65 -3.91
CA TYR A 33 -9.98 6.89 -4.15
C TYR A 33 -11.36 6.65 -4.77
N SER A 34 -11.59 5.46 -5.34
CA SER A 34 -12.94 5.04 -5.68
C SER A 34 -13.70 4.67 -4.41
N ASN A 35 -15.01 4.86 -4.38
CA ASN A 35 -15.83 4.36 -3.27
C ASN A 35 -16.01 2.82 -3.29
N ASP A 36 -15.18 2.10 -4.05
CA ASP A 36 -15.16 0.64 -4.12
C ASP A 36 -13.90 0.08 -3.44
N PHE A 37 -14.08 -0.41 -2.22
CA PHE A 37 -13.03 -1.00 -1.41
C PHE A 37 -12.91 -2.52 -1.57
N SER A 38 -13.71 -3.15 -2.44
CA SER A 38 -13.79 -4.61 -2.54
C SER A 38 -12.46 -5.26 -2.92
N GLU A 39 -11.68 -4.61 -3.81
CA GLU A 39 -10.33 -5.02 -4.21
C GLU A 39 -9.37 -5.01 -3.01
N SER A 40 -9.30 -3.89 -2.29
CA SER A 40 -8.42 -3.72 -1.14
C SER A 40 -8.77 -4.69 -0.01
N LEU A 41 -10.05 -4.90 0.28
CA LEU A 41 -10.48 -5.84 1.31
C LEU A 41 -10.08 -7.30 0.98
N LYS A 42 -10.23 -7.72 -0.28
CA LYS A 42 -9.80 -9.04 -0.74
C LYS A 42 -8.27 -9.19 -0.65
N GLU A 43 -7.53 -8.19 -1.10
CA GLU A 43 -6.07 -8.17 -1.05
C GLU A 43 -5.57 -8.27 0.41
N ILE A 44 -6.04 -7.41 1.31
CA ILE A 44 -5.66 -7.42 2.73
C ILE A 44 -5.98 -8.77 3.38
N LYS A 45 -7.16 -9.37 3.08
CA LYS A 45 -7.53 -10.68 3.62
C LYS A 45 -6.53 -11.75 3.18
N TYR A 46 -6.10 -11.73 1.93
CA TYR A 46 -5.12 -12.68 1.40
C TYR A 46 -3.74 -12.47 2.00
N TYR A 47 -3.24 -11.24 2.08
CA TYR A 47 -1.95 -10.94 2.71
C TYR A 47 -1.91 -11.33 4.19
N LYS A 48 -2.99 -11.10 4.95
CA LYS A 48 -3.10 -11.58 6.33
C LYS A 48 -3.07 -13.11 6.43
N PHE A 49 -3.66 -13.82 5.47
CA PHE A 49 -3.56 -15.27 5.39
C PHE A 49 -2.10 -15.72 5.12
N LEU A 50 -1.41 -15.10 4.17
CA LEU A 50 -0.01 -15.39 3.85
C LEU A 50 0.94 -15.12 5.03
N GLN A 51 0.73 -14.00 5.75
CA GLN A 51 1.46 -13.69 6.98
C GLN A 51 1.28 -14.79 8.04
N LYS A 52 0.04 -15.26 8.25
CA LYS A 52 -0.24 -16.38 9.18
C LYS A 52 0.41 -17.70 8.76
N LYS A 53 0.64 -17.89 7.45
CA LYS A 53 1.34 -19.05 6.89
C LYS A 53 2.87 -18.92 6.96
N ASN A 54 3.39 -17.78 7.40
CA ASN A 54 4.82 -17.48 7.50
C ASN A 54 5.58 -17.80 6.20
N ILE A 55 5.01 -17.38 5.06
CA ILE A 55 5.65 -17.57 3.77
C ILE A 55 6.94 -16.77 3.65
N SER A 56 7.80 -17.15 2.70
CA SER A 56 8.90 -16.28 2.25
C SER A 56 8.36 -15.12 1.40
N TRP A 57 8.85 -13.91 1.65
CA TRP A 57 8.52 -12.70 0.89
C TRP A 57 9.52 -12.41 -0.25
N LYS A 58 10.46 -13.32 -0.52
CA LYS A 58 11.52 -13.10 -1.51
C LYS A 58 11.01 -12.72 -2.92
N PHE A 59 9.81 -13.19 -3.29
CA PHE A 59 9.21 -12.97 -4.61
C PHE A 59 7.83 -12.31 -4.55
N LEU A 60 7.46 -11.72 -3.40
CA LEU A 60 6.17 -11.05 -3.23
C LEU A 60 6.35 -9.81 -2.36
N VAL A 61 5.70 -8.71 -2.74
CA VAL A 61 5.70 -7.48 -1.93
C VAL A 61 5.13 -7.77 -0.55
N LYS A 62 5.81 -7.34 0.50
CA LYS A 62 5.34 -7.50 1.86
C LYS A 62 4.29 -6.45 2.18
N TYR A 63 3.22 -6.89 2.85
CA TYR A 63 2.21 -6.01 3.45
C TYR A 63 2.58 -5.72 4.90
N TYR A 64 2.51 -4.45 5.31
CA TYR A 64 2.92 -3.99 6.64
C TYR A 64 1.75 -3.56 7.54
N GLY A 65 0.55 -3.43 6.99
CA GLY A 65 -0.62 -2.99 7.73
C GLY A 65 -1.29 -1.76 7.13
N SER A 66 -2.42 -1.40 7.72
CA SER A 66 -3.17 -0.20 7.36
C SER A 66 -2.74 1.01 8.17
N VAL A 67 -2.85 2.19 7.60
CA VAL A 67 -2.53 3.47 8.25
C VAL A 67 -3.56 4.54 7.91
N GLU A 68 -3.90 5.39 8.88
CA GLU A 68 -4.73 6.56 8.63
C GLU A 68 -3.90 7.68 7.99
N THR A 69 -4.44 8.29 6.94
CA THR A 69 -3.77 9.38 6.21
C THR A 69 -4.71 10.57 6.03
N SER A 70 -4.15 11.71 5.62
CA SER A 70 -4.95 12.90 5.27
C SER A 70 -5.88 12.72 4.06
N LEU A 71 -5.71 11.63 3.30
CA LEU A 71 -6.55 11.25 2.15
C LEU A 71 -7.46 10.04 2.46
N GLY A 72 -7.58 9.67 3.74
CA GLY A 72 -8.32 8.50 4.19
C GLY A 72 -7.43 7.31 4.52
N LYS A 73 -8.02 6.12 4.65
CA LYS A 73 -7.30 4.91 5.03
C LYS A 73 -6.40 4.43 3.88
N GLY A 74 -5.12 4.19 4.20
CA GLY A 74 -4.13 3.63 3.29
C GLY A 74 -3.60 2.27 3.74
N GLU A 75 -3.05 1.53 2.79
CA GLU A 75 -2.47 0.19 3.02
C GLU A 75 -0.98 0.22 2.64
N ILE A 76 -0.11 -0.21 3.56
CA ILE A 76 1.35 -0.10 3.43
C ILE A 76 1.93 -1.39 2.83
N PHE A 77 2.71 -1.24 1.75
CA PHE A 77 3.41 -2.33 1.08
C PHE A 77 4.88 -1.98 0.83
N ASP A 78 5.69 -2.96 0.43
CA ASP A 78 7.00 -2.69 -0.19
C ASP A 78 6.81 -1.79 -1.43
N LEU A 79 7.76 -0.88 -1.64
CA LEU A 79 7.87 -0.11 -2.87
C LEU A 79 8.88 -0.76 -3.80
N VAL A 80 8.38 -1.34 -4.89
CA VAL A 80 9.20 -1.91 -5.96
C VAL A 80 9.64 -0.80 -6.91
N ARG A 81 10.91 -0.82 -7.30
CA ARG A 81 11.53 0.13 -8.23
C ARG A 81 12.27 -0.63 -9.31
N ASP A 82 12.47 0.03 -10.44
CA ASP A 82 13.38 -0.47 -11.47
C ASP A 82 14.82 -0.52 -10.93
N TYR A 83 15.63 -1.34 -11.58
CA TYR A 83 17.08 -1.32 -11.35
C TYR A 83 17.63 0.01 -11.87
N ASN A 84 18.61 0.56 -11.16
CA ASN A 84 19.38 1.72 -11.63
C ASN A 84 20.29 1.35 -12.81
#